data_AF-A0A074LNW6-F1
#
_entry.id   AF-A0A074LNW6-F1
#
_cell.length_a   1.000
_cell.length_b   1.000
_cell.length_c   1.000
_cell.angle_alpha   90.00
_cell.angle_beta   90.00
_cell.angle_gamma   90.00
#
_symmetry.space_group_name_H-M   'P 1'
#
loop_
_entity.id
_entity.type
_entity.pdbx_description
1 polymer ?
#
loop_
_entity_poly.entity_id
_entity_poly.type
_entity_poly.pdbx_seq_one_letter_code
_entity_poly.pdbx_strand_id
1 'polypeptide(L)' 'MQQANDYRASDLPDWHKAALQLVDLMAANDLSGRDEVYAILQAHLSDSEVVEITMCIGFFLGTGRVNRFLDVEF' A
#
# COMPACT_ATOMS: atom_id res chain seq x y z
N MET A 1 -17.39 7.74 5.72
CA MET A 1 -16.08 7.32 5.20
C MET A 1 -15.20 8.54 5.15
N GLN A 2 -14.16 8.58 5.99
CA GLN A 2 -13.20 9.67 5.97
C GLN A 2 -12.50 9.64 4.62
N GLN A 3 -12.63 10.74 3.86
CA GLN A 3 -11.92 10.91 2.60
C GLN A 3 -10.43 10.94 2.95
N ALA A 4 -9.72 9.84 2.73
CA ALA A 4 -8.28 9.85 2.77
C ALA A 4 -7.84 10.95 1.80
N ASN A 5 -7.10 11.94 2.28
CA ASN A 5 -6.51 12.98 1.43
C ASN A 5 -5.96 12.33 0.16
N ASP A 6 -6.30 12.87 -1.01
CA ASP A 6 -5.85 12.33 -2.28
C ASP A 6 -4.33 12.42 -2.36
N TYR A 7 -3.65 11.33 -1.97
CA TYR A 7 -2.21 11.27 -1.86
C TYR A 7 -1.54 11.51 -3.21
N ARG A 8 -2.26 11.32 -4.31
CA ARG A 8 -1.77 11.59 -5.67
C ARG A 8 -1.49 13.09 -5.86
N ALA A 9 -2.31 13.94 -5.25
CA ALA A 9 -2.18 15.40 -5.29
C ALA A 9 -1.29 15.98 -4.16
N SER A 10 -0.75 15.13 -3.28
CA SER A 10 0.11 15.58 -2.18
C SER A 10 1.52 15.99 -2.64
N ASP A 11 2.26 16.65 -1.75
CA ASP A 11 3.68 16.97 -1.89
C ASP A 11 4.61 15.82 -1.45
N LEU A 12 4.06 14.63 -1.20
CA LEU A 12 4.85 13.46 -0.85
C LEU A 12 5.86 13.11 -1.94
N PRO A 13 7.05 12.59 -1.58
CA PRO A 13 7.99 12.05 -2.54
C PRO A 13 7.37 10.94 -3.39
N ASP A 14 7.84 10.80 -4.63
CA ASP A 14 7.28 9.84 -5.59
C ASP A 14 7.27 8.39 -5.06
N TRP A 15 8.31 7.98 -4.34
CA TRP A 15 8.37 6.64 -3.76
C TRP A 15 7.34 6.40 -2.64
N HIS A 16 6.95 7.43 -1.88
CA HIS A 16 5.86 7.31 -0.92
C HIS A 16 4.52 7.15 -1.63
N LYS A 17 4.30 7.92 -2.72
CA LYS A 17 3.10 7.79 -3.55
C LYS A 17 3.03 6.42 -4.21
N ALA A 18 4.16 5.86 -4.64
CA ALA A 18 4.24 4.49 -5.16
C ALA A 18 3.89 3.45 -4.08
N ALA A 19 4.38 3.60 -2.85
CA ALA A 19 3.99 2.73 -1.74
C ALA A 19 2.47 2.79 -1.46
N LEU A 20 1.87 3.98 -1.49
CA LEU A 20 0.41 4.14 -1.34
C LEU A 20 -0.36 3.57 -2.53
N GLN A 21 0.16 3.68 -3.75
CA GLN A 21 -0.41 3.02 -4.92
C GLN A 21 -0.35 1.49 -4.80
N LEU A 22 0.70 0.94 -4.20
CA LEU A 22 0.76 -0.49 -3.90
C LEU A 22 -0.39 -0.92 -2.96
N VAL A 23 -0.72 -0.10 -1.97
CA VAL A 23 -1.89 -0.33 -1.09
C VAL A 23 -3.17 -0.40 -1.90
N ASP A 24 -3.41 0.56 -2.79
CA ASP A 24 -4.61 0.60 -3.64
C ASP A 24 -4.71 -0.67 -4.52
N LEU A 25 -3.61 -1.06 -5.18
CA LEU A 25 -3.54 -2.27 -6.02
C LEU A 25 -3.85 -3.55 -5.21
N MET A 26 -3.20 -3.71 -4.05
CA MET A 26 -3.42 -4.87 -3.18
C MET A 26 -4.81 -4.90 -2.55
N ALA A 27 -5.38 -3.75 -2.21
CA ALA A 27 -6.72 -3.63 -1.66
C ALA A 27 -7.80 -3.96 -2.71
N ALA A 28 -7.61 -3.50 -3.96
CA ALA A 28 -8.48 -3.81 -5.09
C ALA A 28 -8.31 -5.25 -5.62
N ASN A 29 -7.26 -5.95 -5.19
CA ASN A 29 -6.85 -7.24 -5.74
C ASN A 29 -6.60 -7.16 -7.27
N ASP A 30 -6.08 -6.02 -7.72
CA ASP A 30 -5.66 -5.77 -9.10
C ASP A 30 -4.19 -5.39 -9.08
N LEU A 31 -3.34 -6.30 -9.59
CA LEU A 31 -1.89 -6.13 -9.60
C LEU A 31 -1.35 -5.81 -11.01
N SER A 32 -2.19 -5.29 -11.90
CA SER A 32 -1.81 -4.95 -13.28
C SER A 32 -0.70 -3.89 -13.35
N GLY A 33 -0.70 -2.90 -12.47
CA GLY A 33 0.32 -1.83 -12.41
C GLY A 33 1.43 -2.04 -11.38
N ARG A 34 1.66 -3.29 -10.94
CA ARG A 34 2.62 -3.58 -9.86
C ARG A 34 4.07 -3.38 -10.30
N ASP A 35 4.38 -3.58 -11.58
CA ASP A 35 5.76 -3.59 -12.06
C ASP A 35 6.32 -2.16 -12.10
N GLU A 36 5.51 -1.17 -12.48
CA GLU A 36 5.86 0.25 -12.42
C GLU A 36 6.08 0.73 -10.98
N VAL A 37 5.20 0.31 -10.06
CA VAL A 37 5.32 0.62 -8.64
C VAL A 37 6.59 0.01 -8.06
N TYR A 38 6.87 -1.26 -8.38
CA TYR A 38 8.07 -1.95 -7.91
C TYR A 38 9.34 -1.28 -8.40
N ALA A 39 9.39 -0.84 -9.67
CA ALA A 39 10.52 -0.12 -10.23
C ALA A 39 10.80 1.21 -9.49
N ILE A 40 9.76 1.97 -9.13
CA ILE A 40 9.91 3.21 -8.35
C ILE A 40 10.43 2.90 -6.95
N LEU A 41 9.90 1.85 -6.29
CA LEU A 41 10.33 1.48 -4.95
C LEU A 41 11.80 1.03 -4.94
N GLN A 42 12.22 0.18 -5.88
CA GLN A 42 13.62 -0.26 -5.98
C GLN A 42 14.61 0.86 -6.31
N ALA A 43 14.16 1.97 -6.90
CA ALA A 43 15.02 3.13 -7.12
C ALA A 43 15.39 3.87 -5.82
N HIS A 44 14.64 3.66 -4.74
CA HIS A 44 14.78 4.38 -3.47
C HIS A 44 15.02 3.49 -2.25
N LEU A 45 14.64 2.21 -2.34
CA LEU A 45 14.67 1.23 -1.26
C LEU A 45 15.51 0.03 -1.66
N SER A 46 16.17 -0.59 -0.68
CA SER A 46 16.77 -1.90 -0.84
C SER A 46 15.71 -2.98 -1.03
N ASP A 47 16.09 -4.13 -1.60
CA ASP A 47 15.18 -5.26 -1.78
C ASP A 47 14.54 -5.71 -0.46
N SER A 48 15.30 -5.68 0.65
CA SER A 48 14.77 -6.00 1.99
C SER A 48 13.70 -5.01 2.46
N GLU A 49 13.90 -3.71 2.20
CA GLU A 49 12.92 -2.68 2.57
C GLU A 49 11.66 -2.78 1.70
N VAL A 50 11.79 -3.12 0.42
CA VAL A 50 10.63 -3.36 -0.46
C VAL A 50 9.82 -4.59 0.01
N VAL A 51 10.49 -5.65 0.45
CA VAL A 51 9.80 -6.80 1.06
C VAL A 51 9.10 -6.38 2.35
N GLU A 52 9.78 -5.66 3.23
CA GLU A 52 9.23 -5.23 4.52
C GLU A 52 7.98 -4.36 4.35
N ILE A 53 8.03 -3.34 3.49
CA ILE A 53 6.88 -2.46 3.27
C ILE A 53 5.69 -3.22 2.66
N THR A 54 5.95 -4.16 1.75
CA THR A 54 4.91 -5.00 1.13
C THR A 54 4.27 -5.92 2.17
N MET A 55 5.07 -6.50 3.07
CA MET A 55 4.59 -7.34 4.17
C MET A 55 3.72 -6.54 5.16
N CYS A 56 4.14 -5.31 5.51
CA CYS A 56 3.36 -4.41 6.36
C CYS A 56 2.00 -4.10 5.72
N ILE A 57 1.96 -3.74 4.44
CA ILE A 57 0.72 -3.48 3.71
C ILE A 57 -0.20 -4.71 3.76
N GLY A 58 0.34 -5.90 3.45
CA GLY A 58 -0.40 -7.15 3.49
C GLY A 58 -0.98 -7.46 4.88
N PHE A 59 -0.19 -7.23 5.93
CA PHE A 59 -0.62 -7.43 7.32
C PHE A 59 -1.81 -6.53 7.69
N PHE A 60 -1.74 -5.23 7.39
CA PHE A 60 -2.83 -4.29 7.70
C PHE A 60 -4.10 -4.55 6.89
N LEU A 61 -3.96 -4.84 5.59
CA LEU A 61 -5.12 -5.22 4.76
C LEU A 61 -5.76 -6.53 5.24
N GLY A 62 -4.96 -7.52 5.61
CA GLY A 62 -5.43 -8.78 6.19
C GLY A 62 -6.16 -8.58 7.51
N THR A 63 -5.59 -7.77 8.40
CA THR A 63 -6.18 -7.42 9.70
C THR A 63 -7.54 -6.74 9.52
N GLY A 64 -7.67 -5.80 8.59
CA GLY A 64 -8.96 -5.17 8.28
C GLY A 64 -10.04 -6.16 7.84
N ARG A 65 -9.68 -7.25 7.15
CA ARG A 65 -10.61 -8.33 6.77
C ARG A 65 -11.03 -9.17 7.97
N VAL A 66 -10.09 -9.51 8.85
CA VAL A 66 -10.37 -10.26 10.10
C VAL A 66 -11.29 -9.44 11.00
N ASN A 67 -11.01 -8.15 11.18
CA ASN A 67 -11.83 -7.28 12.01
C ASN A 67 -13.27 -7.19 11.50
N ARG A 68 -13.45 -7.03 10.17
CA ARG A 68 -14.78 -7.07 9.56
C ARG A 68 -15.49 -8.40 9.75
N PHE A 69 -14.77 -9.52 9.68
CA PHE A 69 -15.35 -10.85 9.92
C PHE A 69 -15.79 -11.04 11.37
N LEU A 70 -15.04 -10.48 12.32
CA LEU A 70 -15.30 -10.61 13.76
C LEU A 70 -16.23 -9.52 14.33
N ASP A 71 -16.62 -8.53 13.52
CA ASP A 71 -17.39 -7.35 13.95
C ASP A 71 -16.73 -6.59 15.12
N VAL A 72 -15.42 -6.37 15.02
CA VAL A 72 -14.62 -5.63 16.01
C VAL A 72 -14.12 -4.31 15.44
N GLU A 73 -14.36 -3.23 16.18
CA GLU A 73 -13.78 -1.90 15.94
C GLU A 73 -12.69 -1.63 16.99
N PHE A 74 -11.51 -1.19 16.55
CA PHE A 74 -10.38 -0.77 17.39
C PHE A 74 -10.05 0.70 17.13
#